data_AF-A0A9X1L0R5-F1
#
_entry.id   AF-A0A9X1L0R5-F1
#
_cell.length_a   1.000
_cell.length_b   1.000
_cell.length_c   1.000
_cell.angle_alpha   90.00
_cell.angle_beta   90.00
_cell.angle_gamma   90.00
#
_symmetry.space_group_name_H-M   'P 1'
#
loop_
_entity.id
_entity.type
_entity.pdbx_description
1 polymer ?
#
loop_
_entity_poly.entity_id
_entity_poly.type
_entity_poly.pdbx_seq_one_letter_code
_entity_poly.pdbx_strand_id
1 'polypeptide(L)'
;MYRLILFIGVLLTSFTLSAQTEQEKIREDIAQRQAQYQTALDRLIENGVEKMDAGDFEGANVIFKDVLKNAQVVPTEMTFYFGKNSFYLEKYEQSIDWLNKYIQLKGTQGRYFEEATDLLNKSNAAVRLMRQQEAKATEAILAADYDIDCGPTGMVICPVCQGRGVIITKTSFGQNYRECPYSDEHGLLTCEEYNLLLKGKLEKKINN
;
A
#
# COMPACT_ATOMS: atom_id res chain seq x y z
N MET A 1 -55.42 5.98 53.72
CA MET A 1 -54.03 5.93 53.20
C MET A 1 -53.80 4.80 52.18
N TYR A 2 -54.30 3.57 52.38
CA TYR A 2 -54.13 2.47 51.41
C TYR A 2 -54.70 2.69 50.00
N ARG A 3 -55.80 3.44 49.86
CA ARG A 3 -56.39 3.76 48.53
C ARG A 3 -55.54 4.71 47.69
N LEU A 4 -54.73 5.58 48.30
CA LEU A 4 -53.85 6.51 47.58
C LEU A 4 -52.60 5.77 47.05
N ILE A 5 -52.12 4.78 47.81
CA ILE A 5 -50.96 3.95 47.45
C ILE A 5 -51.27 3.00 46.28
N LEU A 6 -52.49 2.45 46.24
CA LEU A 6 -52.96 1.60 45.12
C LEU A 6 -53.09 2.36 43.79
N PHE A 7 -53.54 3.61 43.83
CA PHE A 7 -53.64 4.43 42.61
C PHE A 7 -52.27 4.86 42.05
N ILE A 8 -51.31 5.15 42.92
CA ILE A 8 -49.93 5.48 42.51
C ILE A 8 -49.23 4.25 41.90
N GLY A 9 -49.47 3.05 42.43
CA GLY A 9 -48.93 1.80 41.87
C GLY A 9 -49.43 1.46 40.46
N VAL A 10 -50.71 1.75 40.16
CA VAL A 10 -51.30 1.50 38.82
C VAL A 10 -50.86 2.54 37.79
N LEU A 11 -50.61 3.79 38.22
CA LEU A 11 -50.07 4.83 37.33
C LEU A 11 -48.62 4.54 36.94
N LEU A 12 -47.77 4.06 37.86
CA LEU A 12 -46.36 3.75 37.57
C LEU A 12 -46.19 2.57 36.60
N THR A 13 -47.05 1.55 36.65
CA THR A 13 -46.98 0.41 35.71
C THR A 13 -47.47 0.74 34.30
N SER A 14 -48.34 1.75 34.16
CA SER A 14 -48.85 2.19 32.86
C SER A 14 -47.81 2.95 32.04
N PHE A 15 -46.93 3.71 32.71
CA PHE A 15 -45.86 4.50 32.08
C PHE A 15 -44.68 3.64 31.60
N THR A 16 -44.37 2.55 32.28
CA THR A 16 -43.26 1.67 31.88
C THR A 16 -43.61 0.86 30.63
N LEU A 17 -44.88 0.48 30.46
CA LEU A 17 -45.34 -0.30 29.31
C LEU A 17 -45.30 0.52 28.01
N SER A 18 -45.75 1.78 28.03
CA SER A 18 -45.76 2.65 26.84
C SER A 18 -44.35 3.02 26.36
N ALA A 19 -43.42 3.29 27.29
CA ALA A 19 -42.02 3.55 26.97
C ALA A 19 -41.30 2.33 26.37
N GLN A 20 -41.64 1.12 26.82
CA GLN A 20 -41.11 -0.12 26.22
C GLN A 20 -41.59 -0.32 24.78
N THR A 21 -42.86 -0.02 24.49
CA THR A 21 -43.43 -0.19 23.13
C THR A 21 -42.86 0.81 22.12
N GLU A 22 -42.52 2.03 22.54
CA GLU A 22 -41.90 3.04 21.68
C GLU A 22 -40.45 2.69 21.33
N GLN A 23 -39.67 2.22 22.31
CA GLN A 23 -38.30 1.76 22.07
C GLN A 23 -38.23 0.54 21.14
N GLU A 24 -39.20 -0.37 21.24
CA GLU A 24 -39.28 -1.55 20.37
C GLU A 24 -39.56 -1.16 18.92
N LYS A 25 -40.51 -0.24 18.67
CA LYS A 25 -40.78 0.31 17.33
C LYS A 25 -39.58 1.02 16.71
N ILE A 26 -38.81 1.79 17.50
CA ILE A 26 -37.59 2.45 17.02
C ILE A 26 -36.55 1.39 16.61
N ARG A 27 -36.38 0.33 17.41
CA ARG A 27 -35.46 -0.76 17.09
C ARG A 27 -35.86 -1.49 15.80
N GLU A 28 -37.15 -1.76 15.63
CA GLU A 28 -37.68 -2.37 14.41
C GLU A 28 -37.45 -1.50 13.17
N ASP A 29 -37.72 -0.20 13.24
CA ASP A 29 -37.46 0.73 12.14
C ASP A 29 -35.97 0.80 11.77
N ILE A 30 -35.07 0.86 12.77
CA ILE A 30 -33.62 0.83 12.53
C ILE A 30 -33.21 -0.48 11.84
N ALA A 31 -33.69 -1.63 12.35
CA ALA A 31 -33.38 -2.93 11.76
C ALA A 31 -33.90 -3.03 10.32
N GLN A 32 -35.10 -2.51 10.05
CA GLN A 32 -35.67 -2.48 8.70
C GLN A 32 -34.86 -1.61 7.75
N ARG A 33 -34.46 -0.40 8.18
CA ARG A 33 -33.59 0.49 7.37
C ARG A 33 -32.23 -0.15 7.09
N GLN A 34 -31.64 -0.80 8.09
CA GLN A 34 -30.37 -1.53 7.92
C GLN A 34 -30.51 -2.68 6.93
N ALA A 35 -31.60 -3.46 7.00
CA ALA A 35 -31.87 -4.55 6.06
C ALA A 35 -32.07 -4.04 4.62
N GLN A 36 -32.80 -2.93 4.45
CA GLN A 36 -33.00 -2.29 3.14
C GLN A 36 -31.68 -1.77 2.57
N TYR A 37 -30.86 -1.13 3.41
CA TYR A 37 -29.54 -0.66 3.02
C TYR A 37 -28.63 -1.82 2.60
N GLN A 38 -28.60 -2.90 3.39
CA GLN A 38 -27.79 -4.08 3.06
C GLN A 38 -28.24 -4.71 1.74
N THR A 39 -29.55 -4.83 1.52
CA THR A 39 -30.10 -5.36 0.25
C THR A 39 -29.70 -4.50 -0.95
N ALA A 40 -29.72 -3.16 -0.80
CA ALA A 40 -29.30 -2.26 -1.87
C ALA A 40 -27.79 -2.38 -2.15
N LEU A 41 -26.98 -2.53 -1.10
CA LEU A 41 -25.54 -2.74 -1.22
C LEU A 41 -25.21 -4.06 -1.90
N ASP A 42 -25.88 -5.14 -1.53
CA ASP A 42 -25.67 -6.46 -2.11
C ASP A 42 -25.99 -6.46 -3.61
N ARG A 43 -27.06 -5.79 -4.04
CA ARG A 43 -27.40 -5.62 -5.47
C ARG A 43 -26.33 -4.86 -6.25
N LEU A 44 -25.74 -3.83 -5.65
CA LEU A 44 -24.64 -3.09 -6.29
C LEU A 44 -23.41 -4.00 -6.46
N ILE A 45 -23.10 -4.80 -5.45
CA ILE A 45 -21.99 -5.77 -5.52
C ILE A 45 -22.27 -6.81 -6.60
N GLU A 46 -23.48 -7.38 -6.65
CA GLU A 46 -23.90 -8.32 -7.69
C GLU A 46 -23.73 -7.75 -9.09
N ASN A 47 -24.13 -6.49 -9.32
CA ASN A 47 -23.91 -5.81 -10.61
C ASN A 47 -22.42 -5.69 -10.96
N GLY A 48 -21.58 -5.36 -9.97
CA GLY A 48 -20.13 -5.33 -10.13
C GLY A 48 -19.56 -6.71 -10.49
N VAL A 49 -20.06 -7.78 -9.86
CA VAL A 49 -19.67 -9.16 -10.15
C VAL A 49 -20.09 -9.56 -11.56
N GLU A 50 -21.33 -9.26 -11.98
CA GLU A 50 -21.81 -9.52 -13.34
C GLU A 50 -20.93 -8.84 -14.40
N LYS A 51 -20.52 -7.59 -14.17
CA LYS A 51 -19.58 -6.90 -15.06
C LYS A 51 -18.21 -7.57 -15.09
N MET A 52 -17.67 -7.93 -13.93
CA MET A 52 -16.38 -8.61 -13.82
C MET A 52 -16.41 -9.96 -14.55
N ASP A 53 -17.47 -10.74 -14.37
CA ASP A 53 -17.64 -12.05 -15.00
C ASP A 53 -17.85 -11.93 -16.52
N ALA A 54 -18.41 -10.81 -16.99
CA ALA A 54 -18.49 -10.46 -18.40
C ALA A 54 -17.16 -9.93 -18.99
N GLY A 55 -16.10 -9.79 -18.19
CA GLY A 55 -14.81 -9.24 -18.58
C GLY A 55 -14.75 -7.71 -18.64
N ASP A 56 -15.81 -7.01 -18.25
CA ASP A 56 -15.83 -5.55 -18.08
C ASP A 56 -15.20 -5.17 -16.72
N PHE A 57 -13.89 -5.40 -16.61
CA PHE A 57 -13.16 -5.22 -15.35
C PHE A 57 -13.10 -3.74 -14.92
N GLU A 58 -13.04 -2.80 -15.87
CA GLU A 58 -13.07 -1.37 -15.52
C GLU A 58 -14.46 -0.91 -15.08
N GLY A 59 -15.52 -1.39 -15.74
CA GLY A 59 -16.89 -1.14 -15.28
C GLY A 59 -17.15 -1.72 -13.88
N ALA A 60 -16.69 -2.95 -13.63
CA ALA A 60 -16.74 -3.56 -12.30
C ALA A 60 -15.95 -2.75 -11.27
N ASN A 61 -14.75 -2.29 -11.62
CA ASN A 61 -13.89 -1.46 -10.76
C ASN A 61 -14.58 -0.14 -10.35
N VAL A 62 -15.32 0.50 -11.24
CA VAL A 62 -16.10 1.71 -10.91
C VAL A 62 -17.14 1.40 -9.83
N ILE A 63 -17.91 0.34 -10.00
CA ILE A 63 -18.95 -0.07 -9.05
C ILE A 63 -18.34 -0.46 -7.71
N PHE A 64 -17.27 -1.25 -7.72
CA PHE A 64 -16.60 -1.69 -6.51
C PHE A 64 -16.02 -0.54 -5.70
N LYS A 65 -15.44 0.47 -6.36
CA LYS A 65 -14.98 1.69 -5.69
C LYS A 65 -16.13 2.49 -5.10
N ASP A 66 -17.27 2.56 -5.78
CA ASP A 66 -18.46 3.24 -5.26
C ASP A 66 -18.98 2.54 -3.98
N VAL A 67 -19.07 1.21 -4.01
CA VAL A 67 -19.39 0.39 -2.82
C VAL A 67 -18.42 0.69 -1.68
N LEU A 68 -17.10 0.64 -1.92
CA LEU A 68 -16.10 0.89 -0.86
C LEU A 68 -16.15 2.31 -0.30
N LYS A 69 -16.57 3.29 -1.10
CA LYS A 69 -16.70 4.69 -0.68
C LYS A 69 -17.94 4.93 0.18
N ASN A 70 -19.04 4.23 -0.13
CA ASN A 70 -20.35 4.52 0.44
C ASN A 70 -20.83 3.47 1.46
N ALA A 71 -20.16 2.31 1.55
CA ALA A 71 -20.51 1.25 2.49
C ALA A 71 -20.19 1.64 3.94
N GLN A 72 -21.18 1.57 4.83
CA GLN A 72 -20.95 1.66 6.27
C GLN A 72 -20.19 0.44 6.78
N VAL A 73 -20.49 -0.74 6.23
CA VAL A 73 -19.84 -2.01 6.50
C VAL A 73 -19.61 -2.72 5.18
N VAL A 74 -18.35 -3.02 4.87
CA VAL A 74 -17.98 -3.72 3.63
C VAL A 74 -18.14 -5.23 3.84
N PRO A 75 -18.95 -5.95 3.04
CA PRO A 75 -19.06 -7.39 3.12
C PRO A 75 -17.72 -8.08 2.86
N THR A 76 -17.42 -9.19 3.53
CA THR A 76 -16.13 -9.85 3.33
C THR A 76 -15.93 -10.37 1.90
N GLU A 77 -16.98 -10.90 1.25
CA GLU A 77 -16.86 -11.38 -0.14
C GLU A 77 -16.49 -10.25 -1.12
N MET A 78 -16.83 -9.01 -0.78
CA MET A 78 -16.44 -7.82 -1.56
C MET A 78 -14.91 -7.67 -1.64
N THR A 79 -14.18 -8.07 -0.60
CA THR A 79 -12.71 -8.05 -0.60
C THR A 79 -12.13 -9.05 -1.60
N PHE A 80 -12.76 -10.22 -1.75
CA PHE A 80 -12.37 -11.19 -2.77
C PHE A 80 -12.63 -10.65 -4.18
N TYR A 81 -13.86 -10.18 -4.47
CA TYR A 81 -14.21 -9.71 -5.81
C TYR A 81 -13.36 -8.51 -6.23
N PHE A 82 -13.11 -7.57 -5.33
CA PHE A 82 -12.26 -6.43 -5.66
C PHE A 82 -10.81 -6.84 -5.88
N GLY A 83 -10.29 -7.78 -5.09
CA GLY A 83 -8.96 -8.36 -5.29
C GLY A 83 -8.83 -9.11 -6.62
N LYS A 84 -9.82 -9.93 -6.98
CA LYS A 84 -9.90 -10.66 -8.26
C LYS A 84 -9.98 -9.70 -9.44
N ASN A 85 -10.83 -8.70 -9.38
CA ASN A 85 -10.95 -7.69 -10.43
C ASN A 85 -9.64 -6.90 -10.60
N SER A 86 -8.97 -6.56 -9.49
CA SER A 86 -7.68 -5.87 -9.50
C SER A 86 -6.59 -6.68 -10.19
N PHE A 87 -6.59 -8.02 -10.02
CA PHE A 87 -5.68 -8.91 -10.72
C PHE A 87 -5.86 -8.81 -12.24
N TYR A 88 -7.11 -8.86 -12.72
CA TYR A 88 -7.42 -8.75 -14.15
C TYR A 88 -7.17 -7.36 -14.75
N LEU A 89 -7.11 -6.33 -13.91
CA LEU A 89 -6.66 -4.99 -14.29
C LEU A 89 -5.15 -4.79 -14.18
N GLU A 90 -4.39 -5.85 -13.91
CA GLU A 90 -2.94 -5.82 -13.70
C GLU A 90 -2.50 -4.91 -12.54
N LYS A 91 -3.44 -4.57 -11.64
CA LYS A 91 -3.20 -3.81 -10.41
C LYS A 91 -2.79 -4.79 -9.31
N TYR A 92 -1.66 -5.47 -9.52
CA TYR A 92 -1.27 -6.63 -8.72
C TYR A 92 -1.03 -6.30 -7.23
N GLU A 93 -0.47 -5.14 -6.90
CA GLU A 93 -0.30 -4.75 -5.48
C GLU A 93 -1.65 -4.58 -4.78
N GLN A 94 -2.61 -3.92 -5.44
CA GLN A 94 -3.97 -3.81 -4.92
C GLN A 94 -4.64 -5.19 -4.80
N SER A 95 -4.46 -6.07 -5.79
CA SER A 95 -4.97 -7.44 -5.72
C SER A 95 -4.43 -8.19 -4.49
N ILE A 96 -3.12 -8.10 -4.23
CA ILE A 96 -2.47 -8.71 -3.07
C ILE A 96 -3.11 -8.23 -1.77
N ASP A 97 -3.29 -6.93 -1.59
CA ASP A 97 -3.85 -6.36 -0.36
C ASP A 97 -5.25 -6.89 -0.06
N TRP A 98 -6.13 -6.91 -1.08
CA TRP A 98 -7.52 -7.33 -0.91
C TRP A 98 -7.67 -8.84 -0.76
N LEU A 99 -6.90 -9.65 -1.50
CA LEU A 99 -6.93 -11.11 -1.38
C LEU A 99 -6.36 -11.56 -0.03
N ASN A 100 -5.30 -10.92 0.47
CA ASN A 100 -4.81 -11.15 1.83
C ASN A 100 -5.90 -10.84 2.87
N LYS A 101 -6.60 -9.71 2.71
CA LYS A 101 -7.71 -9.34 3.60
C LYS A 101 -8.82 -10.39 3.60
N TYR A 102 -9.21 -10.90 2.43
CA TYR A 102 -10.20 -11.97 2.32
C TYR A 102 -9.77 -13.22 3.10
N ILE A 103 -8.55 -13.69 2.84
CA ILE A 103 -7.99 -14.88 3.50
C ILE A 103 -7.88 -14.67 5.01
N GLN A 104 -7.49 -13.48 5.46
CA GLN A 104 -7.42 -13.14 6.88
C GLN A 104 -8.80 -13.21 7.56
N LEU A 105 -9.85 -12.75 6.88
CA LEU A 105 -11.20 -12.66 7.45
C LEU A 105 -11.96 -13.99 7.41
N LYS A 106 -11.74 -14.82 6.37
CA LYS A 106 -12.46 -16.09 6.18
C LYS A 106 -11.66 -17.33 6.54
N GLY A 107 -10.33 -17.23 6.55
CA GLY A 107 -9.44 -18.37 6.70
C GLY A 107 -9.64 -19.41 5.59
N THR A 108 -9.26 -20.65 5.90
CA THR A 108 -9.30 -21.79 4.96
C THR A 108 -10.72 -22.29 4.66
N GLN A 109 -11.73 -21.82 5.38
CA GLN A 109 -13.14 -22.18 5.20
C GLN A 109 -13.89 -21.19 4.29
N GLY A 110 -13.21 -20.17 3.78
CA GLY A 110 -13.79 -19.23 2.83
C GLY A 110 -14.17 -19.93 1.52
N ARG A 111 -15.35 -19.61 0.98
CA ARG A 111 -15.84 -20.15 -0.30
C ARG A 111 -14.83 -20.00 -1.44
N TYR A 112 -14.11 -18.88 -1.45
CA TYR A 112 -13.13 -18.55 -2.49
C TYR A 112 -11.69 -18.73 -2.02
N PHE A 113 -11.42 -19.51 -0.97
CA PHE A 113 -10.08 -19.63 -0.39
C PHE A 113 -9.04 -20.12 -1.41
N GLU A 114 -9.36 -21.17 -2.16
CA GLU A 114 -8.46 -21.74 -3.17
C GLU A 114 -8.17 -20.73 -4.29
N GLU A 115 -9.21 -20.12 -4.85
CA GLU A 115 -9.07 -19.12 -5.92
C GLU A 115 -8.33 -17.87 -5.45
N ALA A 116 -8.64 -17.37 -4.24
CA ALA A 116 -7.95 -16.23 -3.66
C ALA A 116 -6.45 -16.51 -3.46
N THR A 117 -6.09 -17.72 -3.03
CA THR A 117 -4.69 -18.14 -2.83
C THR A 117 -3.95 -18.23 -4.17
N ASP A 118 -4.58 -18.80 -5.20
CA ASP A 118 -4.00 -18.88 -6.54
C ASP A 118 -3.76 -17.48 -7.15
N LEU A 119 -4.77 -16.62 -7.11
CA LEU A 119 -4.66 -15.24 -7.60
C LEU A 119 -3.64 -14.42 -6.80
N LEU A 120 -3.55 -14.63 -5.49
CA LEU A 120 -2.56 -13.99 -4.64
C LEU A 120 -1.14 -14.42 -5.04
N ASN A 121 -0.92 -15.71 -5.29
CA ASN A 121 0.38 -16.22 -5.72
C ASN A 121 0.78 -15.66 -7.09
N LYS A 122 -0.16 -15.62 -8.05
CA LYS A 122 0.05 -15.04 -9.37
C LYS A 122 0.37 -13.54 -9.30
N SER A 123 -0.37 -12.79 -8.48
CA SER A 123 -0.12 -11.36 -8.27
C SER A 123 1.27 -11.11 -7.66
N ASN A 124 1.65 -11.89 -6.65
CA ASN A 124 2.99 -11.81 -6.06
C ASN A 124 4.10 -12.12 -7.06
N ALA A 125 3.90 -13.12 -7.91
CA ALA A 125 4.86 -13.45 -8.97
C ALA A 125 4.99 -12.30 -9.99
N ALA A 126 3.87 -11.70 -10.39
CA ALA A 126 3.85 -10.57 -11.30
C ALA A 126 4.59 -9.35 -10.74
N VAL A 127 4.33 -8.96 -9.47
CA VAL A 127 5.05 -7.86 -8.81
C VAL A 127 6.55 -8.13 -8.74
N ARG A 128 6.96 -9.37 -8.43
CA ARG A 128 8.39 -9.73 -8.43
C ARG A 128 9.02 -9.57 -9.80
N LEU A 129 8.33 -10.00 -10.86
CA LEU A 129 8.81 -9.88 -12.23
C LEU A 129 8.93 -8.40 -12.65
N MET A 130 7.92 -7.59 -12.35
CA MET A 130 7.93 -6.15 -12.64
C MET A 130 9.13 -5.46 -11.97
N ARG A 131 9.34 -5.72 -10.68
CA ARG A 131 10.50 -5.16 -9.94
C ARG A 131 11.84 -5.62 -10.50
N GLN A 132 11.94 -6.86 -10.98
CA GLN A 132 13.16 -7.34 -11.66
C GLN A 132 13.39 -6.64 -12.99
N GLN A 133 12.32 -6.37 -13.75
CA GLN A 133 12.41 -5.64 -15.02
C GLN A 133 12.81 -4.18 -14.78
N GLU A 134 12.22 -3.51 -13.79
CA GLU A 134 12.59 -2.15 -13.38
C GLU A 134 14.05 -2.06 -12.93
N ALA A 135 14.51 -3.04 -12.14
CA ALA A 135 15.91 -3.12 -11.71
C ALA A 135 16.85 -3.27 -12.91
N LYS A 136 16.53 -4.16 -13.86
CA LYS A 136 17.31 -4.34 -15.10
C LYS A 136 17.29 -3.10 -15.98
N ALA A 137 16.15 -2.43 -16.11
CA ALA A 137 16.03 -1.19 -16.86
C ALA A 137 16.88 -0.08 -16.22
N THR A 138 16.88 0.01 -14.89
CA THR A 138 17.72 0.94 -14.14
C THR A 138 19.21 0.62 -14.31
N GLU A 139 19.59 -0.65 -14.24
CA GLU A 139 20.96 -1.10 -14.49
C GLU A 139 21.41 -0.77 -15.92
N ALA A 140 20.55 -0.97 -16.91
CA ALA A 140 20.84 -0.60 -18.30
C ALA A 140 21.03 0.91 -18.48
N ILE A 141 20.26 1.74 -17.78
CA ILE A 141 20.45 3.20 -17.77
C ILE A 141 21.79 3.56 -17.12
N LEU A 142 22.10 2.97 -15.97
CA LEU A 142 23.36 3.23 -15.26
C LEU A 142 24.60 2.73 -16.02
N ALA A 143 24.44 1.68 -16.83
CA ALA A 143 25.49 1.15 -17.69
C ALA A 143 25.63 1.92 -19.02
N ALA A 144 24.70 2.83 -19.34
CA ALA A 144 24.82 3.65 -20.54
C ALA A 144 26.03 4.60 -20.41
N ASP A 145 26.76 4.78 -21.51
CA ASP A 145 27.89 5.68 -21.55
C ASP A 145 27.40 7.13 -21.70
N TYR A 146 27.07 7.75 -20.57
CA TYR A 146 26.77 9.18 -20.48
C TYR A 146 27.74 9.86 -19.53
N ASP A 147 27.96 11.16 -19.74
CA ASP A 147 28.68 12.01 -18.79
C ASP A 147 27.66 12.87 -18.04
N ILE A 148 27.83 12.96 -16.73
CA ILE A 148 27.13 13.89 -15.86
C ILE A 148 27.72 15.27 -16.08
N ASP A 149 26.85 16.23 -16.42
CA ASP A 149 27.19 17.64 -16.44
C ASP A 149 27.42 18.14 -15.01
N CYS A 150 28.65 18.55 -14.73
CA CYS A 150 29.08 19.05 -13.41
C CYS A 150 28.81 20.55 -13.21
N GLY A 151 28.16 21.21 -14.17
CA GLY A 151 27.88 22.64 -14.13
C GLY A 151 29.09 23.51 -14.52
N PRO A 152 28.94 24.84 -14.44
CA PRO A 152 29.87 25.80 -15.08
C PRO A 152 31.26 25.85 -14.46
N THR A 153 31.45 25.35 -13.24
CA THR A 153 32.76 25.31 -12.58
C THR A 153 33.64 24.16 -13.07
N GLY A 154 33.04 23.10 -13.64
CA GLY A 154 33.75 21.91 -14.10
C GLY A 154 34.48 21.14 -13.00
N MET A 155 34.21 21.44 -11.72
CA MET A 155 34.88 20.87 -10.55
C MET A 155 33.85 20.28 -9.59
N VAL A 156 34.13 19.09 -9.07
CA VAL A 156 33.24 18.33 -8.19
C VAL A 156 33.98 17.95 -6.91
N ILE A 157 33.28 18.02 -5.78
CA ILE A 157 33.81 17.51 -4.51
C ILE A 157 33.93 15.99 -4.61
N CYS A 158 35.11 15.45 -4.34
CA CYS A 158 35.36 14.02 -4.42
C CYS A 158 34.45 13.25 -3.43
N PRO A 159 33.60 12.33 -3.90
CA PRO A 159 32.69 11.58 -3.03
C PRO A 159 33.43 10.59 -2.11
N VAL A 160 34.66 10.19 -2.46
CA VAL A 160 35.46 9.21 -1.71
C VAL A 160 36.02 9.81 -0.42
N CYS A 161 36.63 11.00 -0.48
CA CYS A 161 37.16 11.69 0.70
C CYS A 161 36.21 12.76 1.27
N GLN A 162 35.12 13.06 0.57
CA GLN A 162 34.15 14.10 0.92
C GLN A 162 34.80 15.49 0.99
N GLY A 163 35.66 15.83 0.02
CA GLY A 163 36.32 17.14 -0.03
C GLY A 163 37.43 17.36 1.00
N ARG A 164 37.89 16.31 1.70
CA ARG A 164 38.93 16.43 2.72
C ARG A 164 40.36 16.20 2.21
N GLY A 165 40.53 15.73 0.97
CA GLY A 165 41.83 15.25 0.45
C GLY A 165 42.34 13.97 1.13
N VAL A 166 41.79 13.59 2.30
CA VAL A 166 42.15 12.40 3.07
C VAL A 166 40.93 11.57 3.45
N ILE A 167 41.12 10.25 3.45
CA ILE A 167 40.19 9.24 3.96
C ILE A 167 40.55 8.98 5.43
N ILE A 168 39.58 9.23 6.32
CA ILE A 168 39.74 9.04 7.76
C ILE A 168 38.98 7.78 8.16
N THR A 169 39.69 6.77 8.67
CA THR A 169 39.10 5.51 9.16
C THR A 169 39.24 5.43 10.68
N LYS A 170 38.11 5.21 11.38
CA LYS A 170 38.11 5.01 12.84
C LYS A 170 38.37 3.53 13.16
N THR A 171 39.32 3.26 14.05
CA THR A 171 39.66 1.92 14.54
C THR A 171 39.69 1.91 16.06
N SER A 172 39.76 0.72 16.67
CA SER A 172 39.84 0.57 18.13
C SER A 172 41.08 1.19 18.77
N PHE A 173 42.11 1.51 17.96
CA PHE A 173 43.36 2.14 18.40
C PHE A 173 43.43 3.65 18.07
N GLY A 174 42.37 4.22 17.48
CA GLY A 174 42.34 5.64 17.09
C GLY A 174 41.95 5.86 15.63
N GLN A 175 42.29 7.04 15.10
CA GLN A 175 41.99 7.42 13.72
C GLN A 175 43.20 7.20 12.81
N ASN A 176 42.98 6.51 11.69
CA ASN A 176 43.96 6.36 10.63
C ASN A 176 43.63 7.33 9.49
N TYR A 177 44.65 8.04 9.03
CA TYR A 177 44.56 9.00 7.94
C TYR A 177 45.27 8.40 6.74
N ARG A 178 44.59 8.37 5.59
CA ARG A 178 45.16 7.97 4.32
C ARG A 178 44.84 9.02 3.30
N GLU A 179 45.81 9.39 2.48
CA GLU A 179 45.56 10.30 1.36
C GLU A 179 44.51 9.71 0.40
N CYS A 180 43.65 10.57 -0.16
CA CYS A 180 42.69 10.14 -1.15
C CYS A 180 43.43 9.79 -2.44
N PRO A 181 43.29 8.56 -2.97
CA PRO A 181 44.04 8.15 -4.15
C PRO A 181 43.44 8.71 -5.46
N TYR A 182 42.39 9.53 -5.40
CA TYR A 182 41.65 9.96 -6.59
C TYR A 182 41.54 11.48 -6.72
N SER A 183 41.35 12.20 -5.60
CA SER A 183 41.22 13.66 -5.61
C SER A 183 42.56 14.37 -5.55
N ASP A 184 42.54 15.68 -5.79
CA ASP A 184 43.66 16.54 -5.40
C ASP A 184 43.78 16.70 -3.86
N GLU A 185 44.77 17.51 -3.45
CA GLU A 185 45.03 17.86 -2.04
C GLU A 185 43.86 18.58 -1.35
N HIS A 186 42.97 19.21 -2.13
CA HIS A 186 41.78 19.90 -1.66
C HIS A 186 40.53 18.99 -1.67
N GLY A 187 40.66 17.73 -2.08
CA GLY A 187 39.54 16.80 -2.16
C GLY A 187 38.62 17.05 -3.35
N LEU A 188 39.10 17.69 -4.42
CA LEU A 188 38.36 18.00 -5.64
C LEU A 188 38.73 17.05 -6.79
N LEU A 189 37.78 16.90 -7.71
CA LEU A 189 37.93 16.22 -9.00
C LEU A 189 37.50 17.17 -10.10
N THR A 190 38.17 17.12 -11.25
CA THR A 190 37.62 17.68 -12.48
C THR A 190 36.36 16.92 -12.89
N CYS A 191 35.51 17.52 -13.71
CA CYS A 191 34.29 16.87 -14.18
C CYS A 191 34.58 15.58 -14.97
N GLU A 192 35.68 15.54 -15.73
CA GLU A 192 36.12 14.34 -16.43
C GLU A 192 36.55 13.25 -15.45
N GLU A 193 37.38 13.57 -14.46
CA GLU A 193 37.79 12.61 -13.42
C GLU A 193 36.59 12.10 -12.62
N TYR A 194 35.63 12.97 -12.32
CA TYR A 194 34.39 12.59 -11.64
C TYR A 194 33.57 11.59 -12.47
N ASN A 195 33.41 11.84 -13.77
CA ASN A 195 32.72 10.92 -14.67
C ASN A 195 33.47 9.58 -14.84
N LEU A 196 34.80 9.60 -14.93
CA LEU A 196 35.62 8.39 -14.91
C LEU A 196 35.50 7.63 -13.59
N LEU A 197 35.41 8.34 -12.46
CA LEU A 197 35.24 7.75 -11.13
C LEU A 197 33.89 7.03 -11.03
N LEU A 198 32.80 7.64 -11.49
CA LEU A 198 31.47 7.04 -11.50
C LEU A 198 31.41 5.77 -12.37
N LYS A 199 32.17 5.75 -13.47
CA LYS A 199 32.30 4.60 -14.36
C LYS A 199 33.27 3.53 -13.84
N GLY A 200 33.91 3.75 -12.68
CA GLY A 200 34.93 2.86 -12.13
C GLY A 200 36.23 2.78 -12.95
N LYS A 201 36.47 3.77 -13.82
CA LYS A 201 37.60 3.84 -14.76
C LYS A 201 38.70 4.81 -14.32
N LEU A 202 38.48 5.62 -13.29
CA LEU A 202 39.49 6.56 -12.80
C LEU A 202 40.66 5.82 -12.16
N GLU A 203 41.85 5.98 -12.73
CA GLU A 203 43.08 5.44 -12.17
C GLU A 203 43.47 6.18 -10.89
N LYS A 204 44.12 5.46 -9.98
CA LYS A 204 44.65 6.07 -8.75
C LYS A 204 45.81 6.98 -9.10
N LYS A 205 45.82 8.18 -8.54
CA LYS A 205 46.99 9.06 -8.57
C LYS A 205 48.10 8.37 -7.76
N ILE A 206 49.16 7.96 -8.46
CA ILE A 206 50.32 7.33 -7.82
C ILE A 206 51.12 8.45 -7.17
N ASN A 207 51.14 8.48 -5.85
CA ASN A 207 51.97 9.41 -5.09
C ASN A 207 53.38 8.80 -5.02
N ASN A 208 54.35 9.45 -5.66
CA ASN A 208 55.78 9.19 -5.45
C ASN A 208 56.25 9.78 -4.13
#